data_AF-A0A964UX60-F1
#
_entry.id   AF-A0A964UX60-F1
#
_cell.length_a   1.000
_cell.length_b   1.000
_cell.length_c   1.000
_cell.angle_alpha   90.00
_cell.angle_beta   90.00
_cell.angle_gamma   90.00
#
_symmetry.space_group_name_H-M   'P 1'
#
loop_
_entity.id
_entity.type
_entity.pdbx_description
1 polymer ?
#
loop_
_entity_poly.entity_id
_entity_poly.type
_entity_poly.pdbx_seq_one_letter_code
_entity_poly.pdbx_strand_id
1 'polypeptide(L)' 'QIRGAALRCRPAPTTHRLLAGDHTLIVARVLTASVPSAEGGPLAYFRGRYRQLGWGRARLPWRPRTRDRSTGES' A
#
# COMPACT_ATOMS: atom_id res chain seq x y z
N GLN A 1 7.85 -22.06 6.76
CA GLN A 1 7.91 -21.58 5.37
C GLN A 1 6.97 -20.38 5.24
N ILE A 2 7.47 -19.20 4.89
CA ILE A 2 6.62 -17.99 4.74
C ILE A 2 5.99 -18.03 3.34
N ARG A 3 4.66 -18.13 3.26
CA ARG A 3 3.92 -18.01 1.99
C ARG A 3 3.60 -16.52 1.77
N GLY A 4 4.07 -15.93 0.68
CA GLY A 4 4.03 -14.48 0.42
C GLY A 4 3.09 -14.06 -0.73
N ALA A 5 2.75 -12.78 -0.77
CA ALA A 5 2.05 -12.15 -1.90
C ALA A 5 3.04 -11.63 -2.95
N ALA A 6 2.62 -11.59 -4.22
CA ALA A 6 3.44 -11.08 -5.32
C ALA A 6 2.78 -9.85 -5.95
N LEU A 7 3.58 -8.80 -6.15
CA LEU A 7 3.20 -7.58 -6.85
C LEU A 7 4.09 -7.41 -8.07
N ARG A 8 3.48 -7.07 -9.21
CA ARG A 8 4.22 -6.74 -10.43
C ARG A 8 3.89 -5.31 -10.86
N CYS A 9 4.95 -4.51 -10.95
CA CYS A 9 4.97 -3.20 -11.59
C CYS A 9 5.89 -3.26 -12.81
N ARG A 10 5.60 -2.48 -13.86
CA ARG A 10 6.50 -2.26 -15.00
C ARG A 10 6.79 -0.76 -15.07
N PRO A 11 8.01 -0.35 -15.44
CA PRO A 11 8.26 1.04 -15.83
C PRO A 11 7.24 1.45 -16.91
N ALA A 12 6.38 2.38 -16.55
CA ALA A 12 5.35 2.93 -17.41
C ALA A 12 5.58 4.44 -17.54
N PRO A 13 5.12 5.11 -18.61
CA PRO A 13 5.23 6.57 -18.74
C PRO A 13 4.65 7.36 -17.56
N THR A 14 3.66 6.79 -16.85
CA THR A 14 3.06 7.36 -15.63
C THR A 14 3.85 7.05 -14.35
N THR A 15 5.04 6.47 -14.46
CA THR A 15 5.91 6.22 -13.31
C THR A 15 6.60 7.51 -12.93
N HIS A 16 6.23 8.08 -11.79
CA HIS A 16 6.88 9.28 -11.27
C HIS A 16 8.03 8.88 -10.36
N ARG A 17 9.20 9.49 -10.59
CA ARG A 17 10.36 9.37 -9.71
C ARG A 17 10.55 10.70 -9.01
N LEU A 18 10.56 10.68 -7.68
CA LEU A 18 10.75 11.87 -6.86
C LEU A 18 12.03 11.68 -6.05
N LEU A 19 12.89 12.69 -6.05
CA LEU A 19 14.02 12.74 -5.12
C LEU A 19 13.48 12.94 -3.70
N ALA A 20 13.91 12.09 -2.78
CA ALA A 20 13.57 12.19 -1.38
C ALA A 20 14.85 12.04 -0.56
N GLY A 21 15.75 13.02 -0.65
CA GLY A 21 17.05 12.97 0.01
C GLY A 21 17.94 11.87 -0.57
N ASP A 22 18.26 10.87 0.26
CA ASP A 22 19.12 9.73 -0.07
C ASP A 22 18.39 8.57 -0.77
N HIS A 23 17.07 8.68 -0.93
CA HIS A 23 16.26 7.68 -1.60
C HIS A 23 15.43 8.28 -2.73
N THR A 24 15.03 7.41 -3.65
CA THR A 24 14.09 7.77 -4.72
C THR A 24 12.73 7.18 -4.39
N LEU A 25 11.69 8.02 -4.32
CA LEU A 25 10.32 7.53 -4.27
C LEU A 25 9.87 7.20 -5.69
N ILE A 26 9.26 6.03 -5.85
CA ILE A 26 8.70 5.57 -7.12
C ILE A 26 7.19 5.41 -6.96
N VAL A 27 6.42 6.19 -7.71
CA VAL A 27 4.97 6.03 -7.82
C VAL A 27 4.67 5.35 -9.14
N ALA A 28 4.16 4.13 -9.09
CA ALA A 28 3.84 3.34 -10.27
C ALA A 28 2.45 2.72 -10.17
N ARG A 29 1.79 2.57 -11.33
CA ARG A 29 0.54 1.82 -11.42
C ARG A 29 0.81 0.34 -11.25
N VAL A 30 0.10 -0.31 -10.32
CA VAL A 30 0.09 -1.77 -10.19
C VAL A 30 -0.60 -2.36 -11.42
N LEU A 31 0.08 -3.29 -12.11
CA LEU A 31 -0.48 -3.97 -13.27
C LEU A 31 -1.17 -5.27 -12.87
N THR A 32 -0.60 -6.00 -11.91
CA THR A 32 -1.14 -7.25 -11.41
C THR A 32 -0.74 -7.44 -9.96
N ALA A 33 -1.68 -7.90 -9.15
CA ALA A 33 -1.49 -8.30 -7.77
C ALA A 33 -2.14 -9.67 -7.57
N SER A 34 -1.41 -10.62 -7.00
CA SER A 34 -1.94 -11.95 -6.67
C SER A 34 -1.52 -12.39 -5.28
N VAL A 35 -2.44 -13.09 -4.61
CA VAL A 35 -2.24 -13.66 -3.28
C VAL A 35 -2.38 -15.18 -3.40
N PRO A 36 -1.27 -15.91 -3.56
CA PRO A 36 -1.32 -17.35 -3.87
C PRO A 36 -1.77 -18.23 -2.69
N SER A 37 -1.80 -17.71 -1.46
CA SER A 37 -2.39 -18.38 -0.30
C SER A 37 -3.04 -17.34 0.61
N ALA A 38 -4.34 -17.47 0.80
CA ALA A 38 -5.11 -16.62 1.70
C ALA A 38 -4.92 -17.00 3.18
N GLU A 39 -4.27 -18.13 3.47
CA GLU A 39 -4.12 -18.71 4.82
C GLU A 39 -3.06 -17.98 5.65
N GLY A 40 -2.12 -17.28 5.00
CA GLY A 40 -1.10 -16.47 5.65
C GLY A 40 -1.62 -15.08 6.01
N GLY A 41 -1.35 -14.64 7.23
CA GLY A 41 -1.55 -13.24 7.62
C GLY A 41 -0.46 -12.32 7.06
N PRO A 42 -0.65 -10.98 7.04
CA PRO A 42 0.33 -10.05 6.51
C PRO A 42 1.71 -10.21 7.17
N LEU A 43 2.76 -10.20 6.34
CA LEU A 43 4.13 -10.14 6.83
C LEU A 43 4.46 -8.69 7.21
N ALA A 44 4.83 -8.45 8.47
CA ALA A 44 5.24 -7.16 8.96
C ALA A 44 6.74 -7.14 9.23
N TYR A 45 7.43 -6.04 8.89
CA TYR A 45 8.79 -5.77 9.31
C TYR A 45 8.77 -4.67 10.37
N PHE A 46 9.11 -5.01 11.61
CA PHE A 46 9.09 -4.08 12.73
C PHE A 46 10.28 -4.32 13.65
N ARG A 47 11.00 -3.25 14.01
CA ARG A 47 12.20 -3.29 14.87
C ARG A 47 13.24 -4.32 14.40
N GLY A 48 13.57 -4.28 13.12
CA GLY A 48 14.62 -5.11 12.53
C GLY A 48 14.26 -6.58 12.36
N ARG A 49 12.99 -6.96 12.51
CA ARG A 49 12.55 -8.35 12.44
C ARG A 49 11.26 -8.51 11.65
N TYR A 50 11.21 -9.57 10.85
CA TYR A 50 9.98 -10.03 10.22
C TYR A 50 9.07 -10.74 11.24
N ARG A 51 7.78 -10.43 11.20
CA ARG A 51 6.75 -11.01 12.08
C ARG A 51 5.49 -11.26 11.27
N GLN A 52 4.77 -12.32 11.58
CA GLN A 52 3.45 -12.55 10.98
C GLN A 52 2.39 -11.83 11.81
N LEU A 53 1.61 -10.96 11.19
CA LEU A 53 0.44 -10.34 11.80
C LEU A 53 -0.75 -11.31 11.62
N GLY A 54 -1.48 -11.63 12.69
CA GLY A 54 -2.75 -12.35 12.54
C GLY A 54 -3.78 -11.50 11.78
N TRP A 55 -4.90 -12.08 11.34
CA TRP A 55 -6.00 -11.29 10.78
C TRP A 55 -6.69 -10.51 11.90
N GLY A 56 -6.14 -9.33 12.24
CA GLY A 56 -6.77 -8.41 13.19
C GLY A 56 -8.17 -8.04 12.70
N ARG A 57 -9.21 -8.59 13.35
CA ARG A 57 -10.62 -8.36 13.03
C ARG A 57 -11.14 -7.04 13.62
N ALA A 58 -10.51 -5.92 13.28
CA ALA A 58 -11.19 -4.64 13.37
C ALA A 58 -11.44 -4.17 11.94
N ARG A 59 -12.57 -4.58 11.35
CA ARG A 59 -13.15 -3.85 10.22
C ARG A 59 -13.51 -2.47 10.76
N LEU A 60 -12.57 -1.53 10.67
CA LEU A 60 -12.85 -0.15 10.98
C LEU A 60 -13.85 0.34 9.92
N PRO A 61 -15.01 0.88 10.30
CA PRO A 61 -15.95 1.44 9.33
C PRO A 61 -15.25 2.59 8.64
N TRP A 62 -15.00 2.46 7.34
CA TRP A 62 -14.42 3.52 6.55
C TRP A 62 -15.37 4.73 6.54
N ARG A 63 -14.86 5.91 6.92
CA ARG A 63 -15.58 7.20 6.88
C ARG A 63 -14.78 8.17 6.02
N PRO A 64 -15.23 8.49 4.79
CA PRO A 64 -14.58 9.49 3.96
C PRO A 64 -14.77 10.87 4.58
N ARG A 65 -13.73 11.69 4.58
CA ARG A 65 -13.88 13.14 4.66
C ARG A 65 -14.19 13.65 3.26
N THR A 66 -15.45 13.99 3.02
CA THR A 66 -15.78 14.90 1.93
C THR A 66 -15.14 16.25 2.26
N ARG A 67 -14.33 16.78 1.35
CA ARG A 67 -13.97 18.20 1.42
C ARG A 67 -15.21 18.96 0.96
N ASP A 68 -15.97 19.48 1.91
CA ASP A 68 -16.89 20.57 1.64
C ASP A 68 -16.06 21.74 1.11
N ARG A 69 -16.13 21.98 -0.21
CA ARG A 69 -15.73 23.25 -0.77
C ARG A 69 -16.96 24.13 -0.64
N SER A 70 -17.05 24.83 0.48
CA SER A 70 -17.87 26.01 0.61
C SER A 70 -17.55 26.92 -0.57
N THR A 71 -18.47 27.02 -1.52
CA THR A 71 -18.49 28.06 -2.54
C THR A 71 -18.73 29.37 -1.80
N GLY A 72 -17.64 29.99 -1.35
CA GLY A 72 -17.59 31.36 -0.91
C GLY A 72 -16.71 32.11 -1.89
N GLU A 73 -17.30 32.64 -2.96
CA GLU A 73 -16.77 33.77 -3.70
C GLU A 73 -17.94 34.42 -4.47
N SER A 74 -18.38 35.53 -3.86
CA SER A 74 -19.06 36.74 -4.37
C SER A 74 -20.18 36.65 -5.40
#